data_AF-A0A432VT51-F1
#
_entry.id   AF-A0A432VT51-F1
#
_cell.length_a   1.000
_cell.length_b   1.000
_cell.length_c   1.000
_cell.angle_alpha   90.00
_cell.angle_beta   90.00
_cell.angle_gamma   90.00
#
_symmetry.space_group_name_H-M   'P 1'
#
loop_
_entity.id
_entity.type
_entity.pdbx_description
1 polymer ?
#
loop_
_entity_poly.entity_id
_entity_poly.type
_entity_poly.pdbx_seq_one_letter_code
_entity_poly.pdbx_strand_id
1 'polypeptide(L)' 'MPIYVGGYLHTTFNLTNENGVSDRLSGRCETQQVIKAFGVENLDFIVRGAVPPNPSELIMHERLASY' A
#
# COMPACT_ATOMS: atom_id res chain seq x y z
N MET A 1 -16.29 -16.45 7.72
CA MET A 1 -15.85 -15.35 6.85
C MET A 1 -14.72 -14.61 7.55
N PRO A 2 -13.58 -14.33 6.92
CA PRO A 2 -12.57 -13.47 7.53
C PRO A 2 -13.17 -12.08 7.73
N ILE A 3 -13.00 -11.53 8.92
CA ILE A 3 -13.39 -10.16 9.24
C ILE A 3 -12.20 -9.30 8.81
N TYR A 4 -12.30 -8.64 7.66
CA TYR A 4 -11.22 -7.77 7.18
C TYR A 4 -11.29 -6.44 7.95
N VAL A 5 -10.37 -6.25 8.89
CA VAL A 5 -10.19 -4.97 9.57
C VAL A 5 -9.27 -4.10 8.69
N GLY A 6 -9.83 -3.07 8.05
CA GLY A 6 -9.09 -2.12 7.19
C GLY A 6 -9.16 -2.43 5.68
N GLY A 7 -8.31 -1.78 4.89
CA GLY A 7 -8.30 -1.93 3.42
C GLY A 7 -7.87 -3.32 2.94
N TYR A 8 -8.67 -3.94 2.07
CA TYR A 8 -8.60 -5.37 1.70
C TYR A 8 -8.41 -5.66 0.20
N LEU A 9 -8.22 -4.64 -0.64
CA LEU A 9 -8.11 -4.80 -2.10
C LEU A 9 -6.96 -5.74 -2.55
N HIS A 10 -5.89 -5.86 -1.77
CA HIS A 10 -4.83 -6.82 -2.05
C HIS A 10 -5.36 -8.27 -2.10
N THR A 11 -6.35 -8.62 -1.28
CA THR A 11 -6.98 -9.96 -1.34
C THR A 11 -7.83 -10.09 -2.61
N THR A 12 -8.60 -9.06 -2.96
CA THR A 12 -9.43 -9.02 -4.17
C THR A 12 -8.60 -9.22 -5.44
N PHE A 13 -7.40 -8.64 -5.50
CA PHE A 13 -6.48 -8.77 -6.64
C PHE A 13 -5.44 -9.88 -6.48
N ASN A 14 -5.55 -10.73 -5.45
CA ASN A 14 -4.61 -11.81 -5.16
C ASN A 14 -3.14 -11.35 -5.10
N LEU A 15 -2.90 -10.20 -4.47
CA LEU A 15 -1.58 -9.59 -4.25
C LEU A 15 -1.15 -9.74 -2.79
N THR A 16 0.17 -9.82 -2.56
CA THR A 16 0.72 -9.75 -1.19
C THR A 16 0.52 -8.34 -0.61
N ASN A 17 0.24 -8.25 0.69
CA ASN A 17 0.05 -6.97 1.39
C ASN A 17 1.37 -6.39 1.95
N GLU A 18 2.50 -6.70 1.33
CA GLU A 18 3.83 -6.21 1.68
C GLU A 18 4.24 -5.06 0.75
N ASN A 19 5.14 -4.18 1.20
CA ASN A 19 5.62 -3.03 0.42
C ASN A 19 4.44 -2.22 -0.13
N GLY A 20 3.59 -1.72 0.76
CA GLY A 20 2.47 -0.88 0.38
C GLY A 20 2.68 0.60 0.66
N VAL A 21 1.60 1.38 0.51
CA VAL A 21 1.59 2.81 0.79
C VAL A 21 2.14 3.12 2.19
N SER A 22 1.71 2.39 3.23
CA SER A 22 2.16 2.66 4.60
C SER A 22 3.66 2.40 4.80
N ASP A 23 4.22 1.38 4.14
CA ASP A 23 5.63 1.05 4.23
C ASP A 23 6.49 2.12 3.55
N ARG A 24 6.05 2.62 2.39
CA ARG A 24 6.71 3.71 1.67
C ARG A 24 6.66 5.04 2.43
N LEU A 25 5.50 5.40 2.96
CA LEU A 25 5.34 6.63 3.75
C LEU A 25 6.11 6.57 5.08
N SER A 26 6.34 5.36 5.60
CA SER A 26 7.23 5.13 6.75
C SER A 26 8.72 5.07 6.39
N GLY A 27 9.09 5.20 5.10
CA GLY A 27 10.48 5.17 4.62
C GLY A 27 11.12 3.78 4.62
N ARG A 28 10.33 2.70 4.58
CA ARG A 28 10.82 1.31 4.64
C ARG A 28 11.15 0.70 3.28
N CYS A 29 10.68 1.31 2.20
CA CYS A 29 10.90 0.86 0.82
C CYS A 29 10.86 2.04 -0.15
N GLU A 30 11.41 1.83 -1.33
CA GLU A 30 11.46 2.80 -2.44
C GLU A 30 10.16 2.79 -3.26
N THR A 31 9.90 3.87 -4.00
CA THR A 31 8.67 4.02 -4.82
C THR A 31 8.47 2.88 -5.81
N GLN A 32 9.53 2.40 -6.46
CA GLN A 32 9.42 1.32 -7.45
C GLN A 32 9.02 -0.03 -6.83
N GLN A 33 9.23 -0.21 -5.53
CA GLN A 33 8.96 -1.48 -4.84
C GLN A 33 7.50 -1.65 -4.42
N VAL A 34 6.72 -0.57 -4.42
CA VAL A 34 5.31 -0.61 -3.97
C VAL A 34 4.31 -0.69 -5.13
N ILE A 35 4.78 -0.49 -6.37
CA ILE A 35 3.98 -0.64 -7.58
C ILE A 35 3.88 -2.12 -7.94
N LYS A 36 2.66 -2.64 -8.02
CA LYS A 36 2.37 -4.05 -8.31
C LYS A 36 1.51 -4.16 -9.56
N ALA A 37 2.00 -4.89 -10.56
CA ALA A 37 1.19 -5.33 -11.68
C ALA A 37 0.24 -6.45 -11.23
N PHE A 38 -0.96 -6.52 -11.81
CA PHE A 38 -1.93 -7.58 -11.48
C PHE A 38 -2.63 -8.22 -12.69
N GLY A 39 -1.91 -8.37 -13.81
CA GLY A 39 -2.42 -9.07 -14.99
C GLY A 39 -3.44 -8.29 -15.81
N VAL A 40 -3.64 -7.00 -15.48
CA VAL A 40 -4.41 -6.05 -16.29
C VAL A 40 -3.43 -5.08 -16.94
N GLU A 41 -3.48 -4.98 -18.26
CA GLU A 41 -2.62 -4.07 -19.02
C GLU A 41 -2.96 -2.61 -18.68
N ASN A 42 -1.93 -1.76 -18.60
CA ASN A 42 -2.04 -0.32 -18.28
C ASN A 42 -2.67 -0.02 -16.91
N LEU A 43 -2.63 -0.97 -15.98
CA LEU A 43 -3.16 -0.80 -14.63
C LEU A 43 -2.21 -1.38 -13.58
N ASP A 44 -1.63 -0.48 -12.81
CA ASP A 44 -0.82 -0.81 -11.66
C ASP A 44 -1.60 -0.62 -10.36
N PHE A 45 -1.17 -1.33 -9.32
CA PHE A 45 -1.79 -1.30 -8.02
C PHE A 45 -0.76 -1.05 -6.91
N ILE A 46 -1.13 -0.26 -5.91
CA ILE A 46 -0.35 -0.14 -4.67
C ILE A 46 -1.22 -0.65 -3.53
N VAL A 47 -0.73 -1.68 -2.85
CA VAL A 47 -1.43 -2.26 -1.69
C VAL A 47 -1.31 -1.36 -0.47
N ARG A 48 -2.13 -1.61 0.55
CA ARG A 48 -2.11 -0.82 1.78
C ARG A 48 -0.77 -0.91 2.51
N GLY A 49 -0.17 -2.11 2.58
CA GLY A 49 1.03 -2.38 3.36
C GLY A 49 0.70 -2.78 4.80
N ALA A 50 1.67 -2.75 5.71
CA ALA A 50 1.42 -3.00 7.13
C ALA A 50 0.41 -1.99 7.71
N VAL A 51 -0.38 -2.37 8.73
CA VAL A 51 -1.21 -1.38 9.44
C VAL A 51 -0.27 -0.53 10.29
N PRO A 52 -0.14 0.79 10.02
CA PRO A 52 0.70 1.65 10.84
C PRO A 52 -0.01 2.00 12.15
N PRO A 53 0.74 2.27 13.24
CA PRO A 53 0.14 2.69 14.51
C PRO A 53 -0.60 4.05 14.43
N ASN A 54 -0.23 4.88 13.45
CA ASN A 54 -0.65 6.27 13.29
C ASN A 54 -0.96 6.58 11.81
N PRO A 55 -2.08 6.08 11.25
CA PRO A 55 -2.39 6.19 9.82
C PRO A 55 -2.58 7.61 9.31
N SER A 56 -3.22 8.48 10.11
CA SER A 56 -3.51 9.87 9.74
C SER A 56 -2.23 10.71 9.60
N GLU A 57 -1.23 10.49 10.46
CA GLU A 57 0.05 11.21 10.42
C GLU A 57 0.84 10.89 9.15
N LEU A 58 0.81 9.62 8.70
CA LEU A 58 1.48 9.21 7.47
C LEU A 58 0.89 9.90 6.23
N ILE A 59 -0.42 10.13 6.20
CA ILE A 59 -1.10 10.84 5.11
C ILE A 59 -0.72 12.32 5.08
N MET A 60 -0.52 12.94 6.24
CA MET A 60 -0.18 14.36 6.35
C MET A 60 1.30 14.67 6.07
N HIS A 61 2.15 13.64 5.95
CA HIS A 61 3.58 13.80 5.78
C HIS A 61 3.96 14.14 4.32
N GLU A 62 5.00 14.96 4.13
CA GLU A 62 5.58 15.32 2.81
C GLU A 62 5.93 14.14 1.88
N ARG A 63 6.09 12.93 2.43
CA ARG A 63 6.38 11.73 1.64
C ARG A 63 5.20 11.31 0.76
N LEU A 64 3.98 11.73 1.08
CA LEU A 64 2.83 11.55 0.20
C LEU A 64 2.87 12.55 -0.96
N ALA A 65 3.29 13.79 -0.70
CA ALA A 65 3.32 14.85 -1.72
C ALA A 65 4.43 14.66 -2.77
N SER A 66 5.49 13.92 -2.43
CA SER A 66 6.64 13.63 -3.30
C SER A 66 6.60 12.22 -3.90
N TYR A 67 5.46 11.53 -3.80
CA TYR A 67 5.26 10.19 -4.33
C TYR A 67 4.88 10.19 -5.81
#